data_AF-A0A5K1E7U0-F1
#
_entry.id   AF-A0A5K1E7U0-F1
#
_cell.length_a   1.000
_cell.length_b   1.000
_cell.length_c   1.000
_cell.angle_alpha   90.00
_cell.angle_beta   90.00
_cell.angle_gamma   90.00
#
_symmetry.space_group_name_H-M   'P 1'
#
loop_
_entity.id
_entity.type
_entity.pdbx_description
1 polymer ?
#
loop_
_entity_poly.entity_id
_entity_poly.type
_entity_poly.pdbx_seq_one_letter_code
_entity_poly.pdbx_strand_id
1 'polypeptide(L)' 'MRIMIKGGVWKNTEDEILKAAVMKYGKNQWARISSLLVRKSAKQCKARWYEWLDPSIKK' A
#
# COMPACT_ATOMS: atom_id res chain seq x y z
N MET A 1 -22.44 14.92 2.69
CA MET A 1 -21.15 14.75 1.99
C MET A 1 -20.65 13.33 2.22
N ARG A 2 -20.74 12.43 1.23
CA ARG A 2 -20.05 11.14 1.32
C ARG A 2 -18.56 11.41 1.17
N ILE A 3 -17.82 11.40 2.27
CA ILE A 3 -16.36 11.42 2.25
C ILE A 3 -15.96 10.24 1.37
N MET A 4 -15.50 10.53 0.14
CA MET A 4 -14.91 9.54 -0.72
C MET A 4 -13.65 9.06 -0.01
N ILE A 5 -13.74 7.94 0.70
CA ILE A 5 -12.59 7.18 1.16
C ILE A 5 -11.92 6.64 -0.11
N LYS A 6 -11.15 7.51 -0.79
CA LYS A 6 -10.27 7.15 -1.90
C LYS A 6 -9.30 6.12 -1.33
N GLY A 7 -9.61 4.84 -1.45
CA GLY A 7 -8.76 3.73 -1.04
C GLY A 7 -9.46 2.51 -0.44
N GLY A 8 -10.71 2.59 0.02
CA GLY A 8 -11.47 1.42 0.47
C GLY A 8 -10.76 0.49 1.48
N VAL A 9 -11.33 -0.69 1.72
CA VAL A 9 -10.68 -1.78 2.47
C VAL A 9 -9.53 -2.36 1.64
N TRP A 10 -8.40 -2.64 2.27
CA TRP A 10 -7.29 -3.36 1.64
C TRP A 10 -7.67 -4.82 1.44
N LYS A 11 -7.61 -5.28 0.19
CA LYS A 11 -7.77 -6.70 -0.14
C LYS A 11 -6.43 -7.41 -0.01
N ASN A 12 -6.46 -8.71 0.29
CA ASN A 12 -5.24 -9.52 0.33
C ASN A 12 -4.45 -9.45 -0.99
N THR A 13 -5.14 -9.38 -2.13
CA THR A 13 -4.47 -9.21 -3.44
C THR A 13 -3.72 -7.89 -3.55
N GLU A 14 -4.27 -6.80 -3.00
CA GLU A 14 -3.61 -5.49 -2.98
C GLU A 14 -2.40 -5.50 -2.03
N ASP A 15 -2.50 -6.19 -0.89
CA ASP A 15 -1.38 -6.34 0.04
C ASP A 15 -0.24 -7.17 -0.58
N GLU A 16 -0.54 -8.25 -1.30
CA GLU A 16 0.48 -9.04 -2.00
C GLU A 16 1.16 -8.25 -3.13
N ILE A 17 0.39 -7.48 -3.90
CA ILE A 17 0.95 -6.56 -4.90
C ILE A 17 1.83 -5.51 -4.22
N LEU A 18 1.38 -4.93 -3.10
CA LEU A 18 2.15 -3.95 -2.34
C LEU A 18 3.47 -4.55 -1.84
N LYS A 19 3.46 -5.77 -1.29
CA LYS A 19 4.68 -6.48 -0.86
C LYS A 19 5.62 -6.74 -2.02
N ALA A 20 5.13 -7.31 -3.11
CA ALA A 20 5.94 -7.59 -4.29
C ALA A 20 6.57 -6.30 -4.86
N ALA A 21 5.78 -5.22 -4.92
CA ALA A 21 6.24 -3.93 -5.39
C ALA A 21 7.29 -3.30 -4.45
N VAL A 22 7.11 -3.38 -3.12
CA VAL A 22 8.12 -2.90 -2.16
C VAL A 22 9.40 -3.72 -2.25
N MET A 23 9.33 -5.04 -2.42
CA MET A 23 10.51 -5.88 -2.63
C MET A 23 11.23 -5.53 -3.94
N LYS A 24 10.51 -5.19 -5.00
CA LYS A 24 11.08 -4.88 -6.32
C LYS A 24 11.63 -3.46 -6.45
N TYR A 25 10.91 -2.45 -5.95
CA TYR A 25 11.24 -1.03 -6.13
C TYR A 25 11.83 -0.37 -4.88
N GLY A 26 11.71 -1.02 -3.73
CA GLY A 26 12.15 -0.49 -2.43
C GLY A 26 11.15 0.51 -1.81
N LYS A 27 11.43 0.85 -0.55
CA LYS A 27 10.60 1.70 0.33
C LYS A 27 10.65 3.20 0.00
N ASN A 28 11.35 3.60 -1.06
CA ASN A 28 11.51 5.00 -1.46
C ASN A 28 10.67 5.39 -2.69
N GLN A 29 10.07 4.42 -3.39
CA GLN A 29 9.37 4.64 -4.67
C GLN A 29 7.84 4.46 -4.56
N TRP A 30 7.22 5.02 -3.52
CA TRP A 30 5.76 4.87 -3.27
C TRP A 30 4.86 5.34 -4.40
N ALA A 31 5.27 6.37 -5.16
CA ALA A 31 4.51 6.84 -6.33
C ALA A 31 4.40 5.73 -7.39
N ARG A 32 5.51 5.04 -7.66
CA ARG A 32 5.58 3.92 -8.61
C ARG A 32 4.88 2.66 -8.10
N ILE A 33 4.89 2.45 -6.78
CA ILE A 33 4.13 1.37 -6.14
C ILE A 33 2.63 1.64 -6.27
N SER A 34 2.19 2.88 -6.03
CA SER A 34 0.78 3.24 -6.12
C SER A 34 0.21 3.16 -7.54
N SER A 35 1.04 3.31 -8.58
CA SER A 35 0.57 3.12 -9.96
C SER A 35 0.19 1.67 -10.28
N LEU A 36 0.67 0.69 -9.49
CA LEU A 36 0.31 -0.72 -9.64
C LEU A 36 -1.01 -1.07 -8.93
N LEU A 37 -1.50 -0.18 -8.05
CA LEU A 37 -2.67 -0.41 -7.22
C LEU A 37 -3.81 0.55 -7.62
N VAL A 38 -4.86 -0.01 -8.20
CA VAL A 38 -6.01 0.75 -8.65
C VAL A 38 -6.72 1.37 -7.44
N ARG A 39 -6.91 2.70 -7.47
CA ARG A 39 -7.56 3.50 -6.41
C ARG A 39 -6.81 3.58 -5.07
N LYS A 40 -5.54 3.16 -5.01
CA LYS A 40 -4.68 3.41 -3.84
C LYS A 40 -3.68 4.51 -4.17
N SER A 41 -3.53 5.47 -3.26
CA SER A 41 -2.52 6.53 -3.39
C SER A 41 -1.19 6.11 -2.78
N ALA A 42 -0.10 6.77 -3.17
CA ALA A 42 1.23 6.58 -2.59
C ALA A 42 1.23 6.72 -1.06
N LYS A 43 0.50 7.71 -0.53
CA LYS A 43 0.37 7.93 0.92
C LYS A 43 -0.26 6.72 1.63
N GLN A 44 -1.25 6.08 1.01
CA GLN A 44 -1.91 4.90 1.57
C GLN A 44 -1.05 3.65 1.47
N CYS A 45 -0.33 3.48 0.36
CA CYS A 45 0.62 2.37 0.20
C CYS A 45 1.70 2.44 1.28
N LYS A 46 2.21 3.64 1.53
CA LYS A 46 3.18 3.90 2.60
C LYS A 46 2.58 3.56 3.97
N ALA A 47 1.42 4.13 4.33
CA ALA A 47 0.77 3.86 5.61
C ALA A 47 0.51 2.36 5.81
N ARG A 48 -0.06 1.68 4.81
CA ARG A 48 -0.34 0.24 4.87
C ARG A 48 0.91 -0.59 5.11
N TRP A 49 2.02 -0.23 4.45
CA TRP A 49 3.29 -0.92 4.67
C TRP A 49 3.73 -0.79 6.13
N TYR A 50 3.89 0.43 6.63
CA TYR A 50 4.43 0.68 7.97
C TYR A 50 3.48 0.29 9.13
N GLU A 51 2.17 0.18 8.89
CA GLU A 51 1.19 -0.19 9.91
C GLU A 51 0.84 -1.69 9.92
N TRP A 52 0.93 -2.39 8.79
CA TRP A 52 0.40 -3.76 8.67
C TRP A 52 1.29 -4.78 7.97
N LEU A 53 2.14 -4.37 7.02
CA LEU A 53 2.86 -5.31 6.16
C LEU A 53 4.36 -5.37 6.42
N ASP A 54 4.92 -4.39 7.13
CA ASP A 54 6.33 -4.39 7.45
C ASP A 54 6.64 -5.57 8.39
N PRO A 55 7.56 -6.48 8.01
CA PRO A 55 7.86 -7.69 8.77
C PRO A 55 8.47 -7.39 10.14
N SER A 56 8.91 -6.15 10.39
CA SER A 56 9.40 -5.69 11.69
C SER A 56 8.27 -5.45 12.69
N ILE A 57 7.01 -5.37 12.21
CA ILE A 57 5.83 -5.19 13.07
C ILE A 57 5.56 -6.53 13.75
N LYS A 58 5.95 -6.63 15.02
CA LYS A 58 5.52 -7.73 15.88
C LYS A 58 4.02 -7.54 16.16
N LYS A 59 3.20 -8.43 15.63
CA LYS A 59 1.77 -8.55 15.95
C LYS A 59 1.56 -9.37 17.21
#